data_AF-A0A9D1V6L6-F1
#
_entry.id   AF-A0A9D1V6L6-F1
#
_cell.length_a   1.000
_cell.length_b   1.000
_cell.length_c   1.000
_cell.angle_alpha   90.00
_cell.angle_beta   90.00
_cell.angle_gamma   90.00
#
_symmetry.space_group_name_H-M   'P 1'
#
loop_
_entity.id
_entity.type
_entity.pdbx_description
1 polymer ?
#
loop_
_entity_poly.entity_id
_entity_poly.type
_entity_poly.pdbx_seq_one_letter_code
_entity_poly.pdbx_strand_id
1 'polypeptide(L)'
;MKQMGFEIGALQNELWQVRKQRRFVMRSSEERLHELAENAWSEDSLAQLVRKYGLCDVCDFSGLNISAARVLVNCAIAALYRYPLLRSRFCYLGSQKGYVALVKKFTQCDAETMKALGLQHICGAELARSFGQGLLEFMAEPSRGTGNVLAQAVLAGGFLDGVLLDERDFSTERFREIKESLEESVRIGHFAKDCASVSAVIFHEIGHLLDSLCGVSEGAAVQEAFREGRERKIAKELSAYAATSPAEYVAEGFAECMSSGAPRRAARAVAEAIAKSYQTLEASR
;
A
#
# COMPACT_ATOMS: atom_id res chain seq x y z
N MET A 1 -2.75 -10.46 12.61
CA MET A 1 -4.13 -10.08 13.02
C MET A 1 -4.94 -11.34 13.27
N LYS A 2 -5.62 -11.47 14.42
CA LYS A 2 -6.74 -12.42 14.54
C LYS A 2 -7.73 -12.07 13.43
N GLN A 3 -8.11 -13.02 12.57
CA GLN A 3 -9.22 -12.82 11.64
C GLN A 3 -10.42 -12.40 12.47
N MET A 4 -10.84 -11.13 12.35
CA MET A 4 -12.12 -10.69 12.89
C MET A 4 -13.18 -11.39 12.05
N GLY A 5 -13.67 -12.54 12.55
CA GLY A 5 -14.71 -13.31 11.90
C GLY A 5 -16.02 -12.56 12.03
N PHE A 6 -16.48 -11.99 10.93
CA PHE A 6 -17.82 -11.44 10.82
C PHE A 6 -18.62 -12.29 9.83
N GLU A 7 -19.88 -12.56 10.17
CA GLU A 7 -20.78 -13.26 9.25
C GLU A 7 -21.28 -12.28 8.19
N ILE A 8 -20.92 -12.56 6.94
CA ILE A 8 -21.41 -11.87 5.76
C ILE A 8 -22.44 -12.79 5.10
N GLY A 9 -23.65 -12.30 4.80
CA GLY A 9 -24.67 -13.10 4.13
C GLY A 9 -24.21 -13.58 2.75
N ALA A 10 -24.77 -14.68 2.24
CA ALA A 10 -24.32 -15.31 0.99
C ALA A 10 -24.18 -14.33 -0.20
N LEU A 11 -25.20 -13.49 -0.44
CA LEU A 11 -25.18 -12.47 -1.49
C LEU A 11 -24.10 -11.40 -1.26
N GLN A 12 -23.92 -10.96 -0.01
CA GLN A 12 -22.88 -9.98 0.33
C GLN A 12 -21.48 -10.58 0.14
N ASN A 13 -21.31 -11.89 0.40
CA ASN A 13 -20.06 -12.59 0.15
C ASN A 13 -19.77 -12.71 -1.34
N GLU A 14 -20.78 -12.99 -2.18
CA GLU A 14 -20.60 -12.99 -3.65
C GLU A 14 -20.14 -11.62 -4.16
N LEU A 15 -20.83 -10.55 -3.76
CA LEU A 15 -20.45 -9.17 -4.12
C LEU A 15 -19.04 -8.82 -3.62
N TRP A 16 -18.67 -9.34 -2.45
CA TRP A 16 -17.34 -9.19 -1.90
C TRP A 16 -16.26 -9.92 -2.73
N GLN A 17 -16.55 -11.13 -3.22
CA GLN A 17 -15.63 -11.83 -4.14
C GLN A 17 -15.46 -11.05 -5.45
N VAL A 18 -16.55 -10.52 -6.02
CA VAL A 18 -16.48 -9.65 -7.22
C VAL A 18 -15.60 -8.44 -6.96
N ARG A 19 -15.71 -7.81 -5.77
CA ARG A 19 -14.86 -6.68 -5.39
C ARG A 19 -13.38 -7.05 -5.33
N LYS A 20 -13.03 -8.21 -4.78
CA LYS A 20 -11.65 -8.73 -4.75
C LYS A 20 -11.09 -9.04 -6.14
N GLN A 21 -11.97 -9.15 -7.13
CA GLN A 21 -11.59 -9.38 -8.52
C GLN A 21 -11.34 -8.10 -9.32
N ARG A 22 -11.60 -6.91 -8.76
CA ARG A 22 -11.40 -5.63 -9.47
C ARG A 22 -9.98 -5.50 -10.01
N ARG A 23 -9.91 -5.08 -11.27
CA ARG A 23 -8.66 -4.83 -11.99
C ARG A 23 -8.56 -3.35 -12.35
N PHE A 24 -7.34 -2.85 -12.39
CA PHE A 24 -7.07 -1.55 -12.98
C PHE A 24 -7.36 -1.61 -14.49
N VAL A 25 -8.11 -0.63 -14.98
CA VAL A 25 -8.41 -0.50 -16.41
C VAL A 25 -7.53 0.59 -16.97
N MET A 26 -6.58 0.20 -17.83
CA MET A 26 -5.64 1.12 -18.47
C MET A 26 -6.38 2.00 -19.49
N ARG A 27 -6.82 3.20 -19.06
CA ARG A 27 -7.51 4.19 -19.91
C ARG A 27 -6.56 5.18 -20.60
N SER A 28 -5.27 5.10 -20.31
CA SER A 28 -4.20 5.93 -20.88
C SER A 28 -2.88 5.14 -20.91
N SER A 29 -1.81 5.72 -21.44
CA SER A 29 -0.47 5.14 -21.27
C SER A 29 0.07 5.46 -19.87
N GLU A 30 1.02 4.66 -19.40
CA GLU A 30 1.67 4.86 -18.10
C GLU A 30 2.39 6.22 -18.07
N GLU A 31 3.13 6.53 -19.13
CA GLU A 31 3.89 7.77 -19.28
C GLU A 31 2.98 9.00 -19.22
N ARG A 32 1.81 8.93 -19.86
CA ARG A 32 0.85 10.03 -19.85
C ARG A 32 0.27 10.27 -18.45
N LEU A 33 0.02 9.20 -17.69
CA LEU A 33 -0.48 9.38 -16.32
C LEU A 33 0.59 9.95 -15.39
N HIS A 34 1.84 9.53 -15.55
CA HIS A 34 2.97 10.13 -14.84
C HIS A 34 3.10 11.63 -15.15
N GLU A 35 3.07 12.01 -16.42
CA GLU A 35 3.10 13.41 -16.84
C GLU A 35 1.94 14.21 -16.23
N LEU A 36 0.72 13.66 -16.21
CA LEU A 36 -0.43 14.32 -15.62
C LEU A 36 -0.30 14.48 -14.09
N ALA A 37 0.24 13.47 -13.40
CA ALA A 37 0.47 13.52 -11.97
C ALA A 37 1.56 14.56 -11.63
N GLU A 38 2.67 14.58 -12.37
CA GLU A 38 3.75 15.55 -12.20
C GLU A 38 3.29 17.00 -12.39
N ASN A 39 2.37 17.22 -13.35
CA ASN A 39 1.82 18.54 -13.66
C ASN A 39 0.61 18.93 -12.79
N ALA A 40 0.16 18.08 -11.85
CA ALA A 40 -0.97 18.38 -10.97
C ALA A 40 -0.60 19.45 -9.94
N TRP A 41 -0.91 20.71 -10.23
CA TRP A 41 -0.61 21.92 -9.45
C TRP A 41 -1.26 22.04 -8.07
N SER A 42 -2.31 21.26 -7.78
CA SER A 42 -3.00 21.26 -6.48
C SER A 42 -3.47 19.88 -6.06
N GLU A 43 -3.74 19.70 -4.77
CA GLU A 43 -4.34 18.48 -4.20
C GLU A 43 -5.63 18.09 -4.92
N ASP A 44 -6.50 19.07 -5.21
CA ASP A 44 -7.75 18.85 -5.94
C ASP A 44 -7.52 18.35 -7.36
N SER A 45 -6.55 18.92 -8.09
CA SER A 45 -6.23 18.48 -9.44
C SER A 45 -5.71 17.05 -9.46
N LEU A 46 -4.93 16.67 -8.44
CA LEU A 46 -4.41 15.31 -8.28
C LEU A 46 -5.53 14.34 -7.89
N ALA A 47 -6.44 14.73 -6.99
CA ALA A 47 -7.61 13.93 -6.64
C ALA A 47 -8.58 13.73 -7.82
N GLN A 48 -8.70 14.72 -8.71
CA GLN A 48 -9.46 14.58 -9.96
C GLN A 48 -8.80 13.56 -10.90
N LEU A 49 -7.47 13.58 -11.03
CA LEU A 49 -6.72 12.59 -11.81
C LEU A 49 -7.00 11.17 -11.28
N VAL A 50 -6.79 10.96 -9.99
CA VAL A 50 -6.99 9.68 -9.29
C VAL A 50 -8.40 9.12 -9.55
N ARG A 51 -9.44 9.96 -9.40
CA ARG A 51 -10.83 9.57 -9.65
C ARG A 51 -11.12 9.29 -11.12
N LYS A 52 -10.65 10.15 -12.03
CA LYS A 52 -10.89 10.01 -13.47
C LYS A 52 -10.35 8.70 -14.04
N TYR A 53 -9.15 8.32 -13.60
CA TYR A 53 -8.47 7.11 -14.05
C TYR A 53 -8.71 5.91 -13.15
N GLY A 54 -9.40 6.09 -12.02
CA GLY A 54 -9.77 5.01 -11.10
C GLY A 54 -8.56 4.36 -10.46
N LEU A 55 -7.60 5.14 -9.96
CA LEU A 55 -6.39 4.62 -9.30
C LEU A 55 -6.72 4.05 -7.90
N CYS A 56 -7.66 4.65 -7.18
CA CYS A 56 -8.23 4.11 -5.94
C CYS A 56 -9.73 4.45 -5.82
N ASP A 57 -10.38 4.05 -4.74
CA ASP A 57 -11.80 4.35 -4.49
C ASP A 57 -11.99 5.76 -3.90
N VAL A 58 -11.17 6.11 -2.91
CA VAL A 58 -11.17 7.41 -2.23
C VAL A 58 -9.73 7.90 -2.10
N CYS A 59 -9.51 9.21 -2.23
CA CYS A 59 -8.23 9.82 -1.91
C CYS A 59 -8.43 11.13 -1.17
N ASP A 60 -7.51 11.45 -0.27
CA ASP A 60 -7.45 12.73 0.43
C ASP A 60 -6.00 13.11 0.68
N PHE A 61 -5.53 14.16 0.01
CA PHE A 61 -4.16 14.63 0.08
C PHE A 61 -3.97 15.79 1.08
N SER A 62 -5.01 16.13 1.83
CA SER A 62 -5.02 17.28 2.73
C SER A 62 -3.86 17.21 3.73
N GLY A 63 -3.06 18.27 3.75
CA GLY A 63 -1.94 18.44 4.68
C GLY A 63 -0.61 17.84 4.19
N LEU A 64 -0.62 17.12 3.08
CA LEU A 64 0.61 16.62 2.46
C LEU A 64 1.28 17.72 1.64
N ASN A 65 2.60 17.72 1.57
CA ASN A 65 3.32 18.43 0.53
C ASN A 65 2.86 17.88 -0.84
N ILE A 66 2.51 18.78 -1.77
CA ILE A 66 2.03 18.37 -3.10
C ILE A 66 3.04 17.47 -3.83
N SER A 67 4.34 17.66 -3.64
CA SER A 67 5.36 16.80 -4.24
C SER A 67 5.29 15.38 -3.68
N ALA A 68 5.08 15.22 -2.37
CA ALA A 68 4.89 13.91 -1.75
C ALA A 68 3.63 13.21 -2.27
N ALA A 69 2.53 13.94 -2.39
CA ALA A 69 1.28 13.41 -2.95
C ALA A 69 1.46 12.96 -4.41
N ARG A 70 2.20 13.72 -5.23
CA ARG A 70 2.54 13.31 -6.60
C ARG A 70 3.38 12.04 -6.64
N VAL A 71 4.38 11.90 -5.76
CA VAL A 71 5.17 10.66 -5.65
C VAL A 71 4.28 9.48 -5.27
N LEU A 72 3.35 9.64 -4.32
CA LEU A 72 2.38 8.61 -3.96
C LEU A 72 1.56 8.15 -5.17
N VAL A 73 1.00 9.10 -5.92
CA VAL A 73 0.20 8.78 -7.11
C VAL A 73 1.06 8.14 -8.22
N ASN A 74 2.29 8.60 -8.43
CA ASN A 74 3.21 8.00 -9.40
C ASN A 74 3.56 6.55 -9.03
N CYS A 75 3.88 6.26 -7.76
CA CYS A 75 4.12 4.89 -7.30
C CYS A 75 2.87 4.01 -7.49
N ALA A 76 1.67 4.55 -7.22
CA ALA A 76 0.42 3.86 -7.46
C ALA A 76 0.23 3.52 -8.95
N ILE A 77 0.49 4.47 -9.85
CA ILE A 77 0.42 4.27 -11.30
C ILE A 77 1.35 3.13 -11.71
N ALA A 78 2.64 3.21 -11.38
CA ALA A 78 3.62 2.19 -11.77
C ALA A 78 3.25 0.79 -11.26
N ALA A 79 2.77 0.70 -10.01
CA ALA A 79 2.32 -0.56 -9.43
C ALA A 79 1.07 -1.12 -10.11
N LEU A 80 0.08 -0.28 -10.43
CA LEU A 80 -1.17 -0.70 -11.07
C LEU A 80 -0.99 -1.09 -12.54
N TYR A 81 -0.05 -0.48 -13.27
CA TYR A 81 0.29 -0.89 -14.63
C TYR A 81 0.98 -2.25 -14.64
N ARG A 82 1.87 -2.48 -13.67
CA ARG A 82 2.59 -3.75 -13.54
C ARG A 82 1.71 -4.88 -12.97
N TYR A 83 0.82 -4.56 -12.03
CA TYR A 83 -0.04 -5.52 -11.33
C TYR A 83 -1.51 -5.05 -11.30
N PRO A 84 -2.25 -5.11 -12.40
CA PRO A 84 -3.62 -4.60 -12.46
C PRO A 84 -4.59 -5.14 -11.40
N LEU A 85 -4.42 -6.39 -10.93
CA LEU A 85 -5.27 -6.95 -9.86
C LEU A 85 -5.12 -6.21 -8.52
N LEU A 86 -4.01 -5.50 -8.32
CA LEU A 86 -3.74 -4.71 -7.13
C LEU A 86 -4.77 -3.60 -6.92
N ARG A 87 -5.50 -3.20 -7.97
CA ARG A 87 -6.61 -2.25 -7.85
C ARG A 87 -7.65 -2.66 -6.81
N SER A 88 -7.86 -3.96 -6.62
CA SER A 88 -8.75 -4.50 -5.57
C SER A 88 -8.33 -4.10 -4.15
N ARG A 89 -7.06 -3.77 -3.93
CA ARG A 89 -6.44 -3.34 -2.67
C ARG A 89 -6.26 -1.83 -2.55
N PHE A 90 -6.41 -1.08 -3.64
CA PHE A 90 -6.31 0.38 -3.62
C PHE A 90 -7.68 1.00 -3.30
N CYS A 91 -8.12 0.89 -2.05
CA CYS A 91 -9.34 1.58 -1.61
C CYS A 91 -9.02 3.04 -1.26
N TYR A 92 -7.88 3.29 -0.61
CA TYR A 92 -7.46 4.64 -0.23
C TYR A 92 -6.01 4.98 -0.59
N LEU A 93 -5.79 6.24 -0.99
CA LEU A 93 -4.47 6.87 -1.11
C LEU A 93 -4.52 8.26 -0.50
N GLY A 94 -3.59 8.60 0.40
CA GLY A 94 -3.57 9.94 0.96
C GLY A 94 -2.93 10.07 2.34
N SER A 95 -3.34 11.10 3.08
CA SER A 95 -2.88 11.34 4.44
C SER A 95 -3.52 10.40 5.46
N GLN A 96 -2.84 10.17 6.58
CA GLN A 96 -3.40 9.41 7.70
C GLN A 96 -4.65 10.08 8.28
N LYS A 97 -4.64 11.41 8.43
CA LYS A 97 -5.83 12.16 8.88
C LYS A 97 -7.03 12.00 7.94
N GLY A 98 -6.80 12.08 6.62
CA GLY A 98 -7.86 11.86 5.63
C GLY A 98 -8.44 10.44 5.72
N TYR A 99 -7.59 9.45 5.98
CA TYR A 99 -8.02 8.07 6.17
C TYR A 99 -8.85 7.90 7.45
N VAL A 100 -8.44 8.48 8.58
CA VAL A 100 -9.25 8.47 9.81
C VAL A 100 -10.63 9.10 9.58
N ALA A 101 -10.70 10.19 8.80
CA ALA A 101 -11.98 10.80 8.42
C ALA A 101 -12.84 9.88 7.55
N LEU A 102 -12.23 9.18 6.59
CA LEU A 102 -12.90 8.14 5.79
C LEU A 102 -13.46 7.03 6.68
N VAL A 103 -12.65 6.48 7.60
CA VAL A 103 -13.08 5.39 8.49
C VAL A 103 -14.25 5.85 9.37
N LYS A 104 -14.23 7.08 9.90
CA LYS A 104 -15.37 7.63 10.67
C LYS A 104 -16.66 7.69 9.85
N LYS A 105 -16.60 8.15 8.60
CA LYS A 105 -17.75 8.17 7.69
C LYS A 105 -18.24 6.77 7.36
N PHE A 106 -17.32 5.83 7.14
CA PHE A 106 -17.63 4.41 6.94
C PHE A 106 -18.34 3.81 8.17
N THR A 107 -17.82 4.04 9.39
CA THR A 107 -18.45 3.61 10.65
C THR A 107 -19.88 4.16 10.81
N GLN A 108 -20.11 5.37 10.30
CA GLN A 108 -21.42 6.05 10.30
C GLN A 108 -22.33 5.61 9.14
N CYS A 109 -21.86 4.74 8.25
CA CYS A 109 -22.57 4.30 7.05
C CYS A 109 -22.99 5.46 6.14
N ASP A 110 -22.14 6.49 6.05
CA ASP A 110 -22.34 7.62 5.15
C ASP A 110 -22.55 7.14 3.71
N ALA A 111 -23.70 7.47 3.11
CA ALA A 111 -24.14 6.88 1.84
C ALA A 111 -23.16 7.15 0.70
N GLU A 112 -22.61 8.37 0.63
CA GLU A 112 -21.63 8.74 -0.39
C GLU A 112 -20.31 8.01 -0.20
N THR A 113 -19.84 7.87 1.04
CA THR A 113 -18.64 7.08 1.36
C THR A 113 -18.83 5.61 1.01
N MET A 114 -19.95 5.01 1.38
CA MET A 114 -20.25 3.61 1.06
C MET A 114 -20.32 3.38 -0.44
N LYS A 115 -20.90 4.32 -1.19
CA LYS A 115 -20.99 4.29 -2.65
C LYS A 115 -19.63 4.48 -3.32
N ALA A 116 -18.83 5.45 -2.87
CA ALA A 116 -17.49 5.70 -3.39
C ALA A 116 -16.57 4.47 -3.19
N LEU A 117 -16.67 3.86 -2.02
CA LEU A 117 -16.01 2.58 -1.73
C LEU A 117 -16.67 1.41 -2.46
N GLY A 118 -17.86 1.51 -3.05
CA GLY A 118 -18.55 0.37 -3.66
C GLY A 118 -18.91 -0.74 -2.67
N LEU A 119 -19.28 -0.36 -1.45
CA LEU A 119 -19.59 -1.25 -0.32
C LEU A 119 -21.04 -1.20 0.13
N GLN A 120 -21.86 -0.31 -0.45
CA GLN A 120 -23.25 -0.06 -0.03
C GLN A 120 -24.18 -1.28 -0.10
N HIS A 121 -23.80 -2.31 -0.87
CA HIS A 121 -24.53 -3.59 -0.97
C HIS A 121 -23.78 -4.77 -0.34
N ILE A 122 -22.55 -4.55 0.13
CA ILE A 122 -21.68 -5.58 0.73
C ILE A 122 -21.74 -5.47 2.25
N CYS A 123 -21.66 -4.25 2.76
CA CYS A 123 -21.46 -3.99 4.18
C CYS A 123 -22.69 -3.28 4.76
N GLY A 124 -23.41 -3.98 5.64
CA GLY A 124 -24.52 -3.41 6.40
C GLY A 124 -24.06 -2.55 7.57
N ALA A 125 -24.99 -1.85 8.21
CA ALA A 125 -24.64 -0.83 9.18
C ALA A 125 -23.93 -1.35 10.45
N GLU A 126 -24.29 -2.55 10.90
CA GLU A 126 -23.65 -3.19 12.04
C GLU A 126 -22.20 -3.57 11.74
N LEU A 127 -21.95 -4.21 10.58
CA LEU A 127 -20.61 -4.57 10.13
C LEU A 127 -19.73 -3.34 9.93
N ALA A 128 -20.26 -2.30 9.28
CA ALA A 128 -19.51 -1.07 9.05
C ALA A 128 -19.10 -0.41 10.39
N ARG A 129 -20.03 -0.39 11.36
CA ARG A 129 -19.77 0.16 12.70
C ARG A 129 -18.72 -0.65 13.46
N SER A 130 -18.88 -1.97 13.55
CA SER A 130 -17.98 -2.82 14.34
C SER A 130 -16.59 -2.89 13.70
N PHE A 131 -16.51 -3.05 12.38
CA PHE A 131 -15.26 -3.09 11.63
C PHE A 131 -14.54 -1.73 11.69
N GLY A 132 -15.27 -0.64 11.41
CA GLY A 132 -14.71 0.70 11.42
C GLY A 132 -14.23 1.14 12.80
N GLN A 133 -14.96 0.78 13.87
CA GLN A 133 -14.53 1.05 15.25
C GLN A 133 -13.25 0.30 15.60
N GLY A 134 -13.16 -0.99 15.27
CA GLY A 134 -11.92 -1.77 15.50
C GLY A 134 -10.72 -1.21 14.74
N LEU A 135 -10.93 -0.70 13.53
CA LEU A 135 -9.88 -0.05 12.75
C LEU A 135 -9.46 1.30 13.35
N LEU A 136 -10.41 2.11 13.84
CA LEU A 136 -10.10 3.37 14.54
C LEU A 136 -9.31 3.11 15.83
N GLU A 137 -9.65 2.08 16.58
CA GLU A 137 -8.91 1.67 17.78
C GLU A 137 -7.48 1.25 17.43
N PHE A 138 -7.32 0.39 16.42
CA PHE A 138 -6.00 -0.01 15.90
C PHE A 138 -5.15 1.20 15.49
N MET A 139 -5.74 2.19 14.81
CA MET A 139 -5.03 3.40 14.40
C MET A 139 -4.74 4.38 15.54
N ALA A 140 -5.50 4.31 16.64
CA ALA A 140 -5.32 5.16 17.81
C ALA A 140 -4.29 4.58 18.79
N GLU A 141 -3.95 3.29 18.70
CA GLU A 141 -2.89 2.70 19.52
C GLU A 141 -1.58 3.45 19.23
N PRO A 142 -0.91 4.01 20.28
CA PRO A 142 0.41 4.59 20.10
C PRO A 142 1.31 3.50 19.54
N SER A 143 1.93 3.74 18.39
CA SER A 143 2.90 2.84 17.78
C SER A 143 3.86 2.36 18.88
N ARG A 144 3.68 1.11 19.34
CA ARG A 144 4.40 0.58 20.50
C ARG A 144 5.86 0.40 20.12
N GLY A 145 6.65 1.46 20.31
CA GLY A 145 8.11 1.43 20.20
C GLY A 145 8.65 1.85 18.83
N THR A 146 9.50 2.88 18.88
CA THR A 146 10.68 3.10 18.03
C THR A 146 10.45 3.31 16.52
N GLY A 147 10.03 4.51 16.12
CA GLY A 147 10.23 5.03 14.76
C GLY A 147 9.21 6.09 14.35
N ASN A 148 9.68 7.13 13.65
CA ASN A 148 8.78 7.99 12.87
C ASN A 148 8.29 7.16 11.68
N VAL A 149 7.05 6.69 11.74
CA VAL A 149 6.42 5.93 10.65
C VAL A 149 6.04 6.92 9.55
N LEU A 150 6.85 7.00 8.51
CA LEU A 150 6.64 7.93 7.40
C LEU A 150 5.38 7.56 6.59
N ALA A 151 5.21 6.27 6.30
CA ALA A 151 4.10 5.75 5.52
C ALA A 151 3.58 4.45 6.13
N GLN A 152 2.36 4.06 5.76
CA GLN A 152 1.74 2.83 6.25
C GLN A 152 0.77 2.22 5.22
N ALA A 153 0.91 0.92 4.98
CA ALA A 153 -0.09 0.09 4.34
C ALA A 153 -1.15 -0.34 5.36
N VAL A 154 -2.43 -0.09 5.06
CA VAL A 154 -3.54 -0.63 5.84
C VAL A 154 -4.09 -1.86 5.14
N LEU A 155 -4.08 -3.01 5.83
CA LEU A 155 -4.59 -4.29 5.34
C LEU A 155 -5.96 -4.59 5.97
N ALA A 156 -7.01 -3.97 5.44
CA ALA A 156 -8.40 -4.05 5.89
C ALA A 156 -9.24 -5.04 5.04
N GLY A 157 -8.61 -6.11 4.55
CA GLY A 157 -9.26 -7.19 3.81
C GLY A 157 -9.79 -6.83 2.42
N GLY A 158 -9.68 -5.59 1.97
CA GLY A 158 -10.23 -5.04 0.71
C GLY A 158 -11.38 -4.06 0.95
N PHE A 159 -11.75 -3.79 2.20
CA PHE A 159 -12.81 -2.84 2.55
C PHE A 159 -12.26 -1.43 2.52
N LEU A 160 -11.13 -1.23 3.21
CA LEU A 160 -10.50 0.06 3.43
C LEU A 160 -8.98 0.00 3.16
N ASP A 161 -8.52 -1.00 2.40
CA ASP A 161 -7.09 -1.16 2.12
C ASP A 161 -6.50 0.12 1.48
N GLY A 162 -5.29 0.51 1.84
CA GLY A 162 -4.71 1.73 1.29
C GLY A 162 -3.28 1.99 1.71
N VAL A 163 -2.70 3.02 1.09
CA VAL A 163 -1.37 3.54 1.44
C VAL A 163 -1.54 4.93 2.01
N LEU A 164 -1.03 5.12 3.22
CA LEU A 164 -1.12 6.33 4.02
C LEU A 164 0.25 6.98 4.12
N LEU A 165 0.30 8.31 4.03
CA LEU A 165 1.46 9.10 4.43
C LEU A 165 1.14 9.86 5.72
N ASP A 166 2.10 9.91 6.65
CA ASP A 166 1.99 10.77 7.83
C ASP A 166 2.15 12.23 7.40
N GLU A 167 1.07 13.01 7.48
CA GLU A 167 1.09 14.41 7.08
C GLU A 167 2.00 15.30 7.93
N ARG A 168 2.41 14.87 9.12
CA ARG A 168 3.37 15.61 9.95
C ARG A 168 4.75 15.56 9.33
N ASP A 169 5.18 14.39 8.91
CA ASP A 169 6.49 14.17 8.30
C ASP A 169 6.50 14.59 6.83
N PHE A 170 5.41 14.35 6.09
CA PHE A 170 5.27 14.78 4.70
C PHE A 170 4.73 16.20 4.53
N SER A 171 4.78 17.03 5.57
CA SER A 171 4.51 18.47 5.47
C SER A 171 5.57 19.18 4.62
N THR A 172 5.25 20.36 4.09
CA THR A 172 6.19 21.12 3.23
C THR A 172 7.54 21.43 3.89
N GLU A 173 7.55 21.64 5.20
CA GLU A 173 8.77 21.96 5.95
C GLU A 173 9.65 20.72 6.10
N ARG A 174 9.07 19.60 6.55
CA ARG A 174 9.80 18.36 6.84
C ARG A 174 10.15 17.52 5.62
N PHE A 175 9.41 17.65 4.52
CA PHE A 175 9.68 16.87 3.31
C PHE A 175 11.12 17.03 2.78
N ARG A 176 11.74 18.20 3.00
CA ARG A 176 13.15 18.44 2.61
C ARG A 176 14.13 17.64 3.47
N GLU A 177 13.80 17.43 4.74
CA GLU A 177 14.63 16.75 5.74
C GLU A 177 14.51 15.21 5.64
N ILE A 178 13.39 14.70 5.10
CA ILE A 178 13.18 13.25 4.90
C ILE A 178 14.32 12.64 4.09
N LYS A 179 14.81 13.33 3.05
CA LYS A 179 15.84 12.78 2.17
C LYS A 179 17.11 12.42 2.94
N GLU A 180 17.60 13.32 3.79
CA GLU A 180 18.81 13.10 4.59
C GLU A 180 18.61 11.93 5.57
N SER A 181 17.44 11.84 6.20
CA SER A 181 17.10 10.72 7.07
C SER A 181 17.06 9.38 6.32
N LEU A 182 16.56 9.35 5.08
CA LEU A 182 16.50 8.13 4.27
C LEU A 182 17.89 7.71 3.77
N GLU A 183 18.73 8.68 3.39
CA GLU A 183 20.13 8.43 3.03
C GLU A 183 20.90 7.81 4.20
N GLU A 184 20.68 8.33 5.42
CA GLU A 184 21.25 7.77 6.64
C GLU A 184 20.77 6.33 6.89
N SER A 185 19.46 6.07 6.80
CA SER A 185 18.91 4.72 7.00
C SER A 185 19.46 3.70 6.00
N VAL A 186 19.71 4.09 4.74
CA VAL A 186 20.39 3.23 3.76
C VAL A 186 21.87 3.06 4.12
N ARG A 187 22.55 4.13 4.56
CA ARG A 187 23.97 4.09 4.93
C ARG A 187 24.26 3.11 6.08
N ILE A 188 23.39 3.06 7.09
CA ILE A 188 23.52 2.12 8.22
C ILE A 188 22.96 0.73 7.91
N GLY A 189 22.42 0.51 6.70
CA GLY A 189 21.86 -0.78 6.26
C GLY A 189 20.49 -1.10 6.86
N HIS A 190 19.78 -0.11 7.39
CA HIS A 190 18.41 -0.30 7.87
C HIS A 190 17.45 -0.58 6.70
N PHE A 191 17.53 0.21 5.63
CA PHE A 191 16.80 0.01 4.38
C PHE A 191 17.68 -0.57 3.26
N ALA A 192 17.03 -1.10 2.23
CA ALA A 192 17.70 -1.61 1.05
C ALA A 192 18.54 -0.55 0.32
N LYS A 193 19.57 -1.00 -0.39
CA LYS A 193 20.42 -0.16 -1.21
C LYS A 193 19.58 0.51 -2.31
N ASP A 194 19.91 1.76 -2.61
CA ASP A 194 19.21 2.62 -3.59
C ASP A 194 17.74 2.94 -3.20
N CYS A 195 17.32 2.62 -1.97
CA CYS A 195 15.99 2.95 -1.44
C CYS A 195 15.96 4.24 -0.60
N ALA A 196 16.95 5.13 -0.77
CA ALA A 196 17.00 6.42 -0.07
C ALA A 196 16.05 7.45 -0.73
N SER A 197 14.78 7.09 -0.90
CA SER A 197 13.79 7.92 -1.58
C SER A 197 12.38 7.71 -1.02
N VAL A 198 11.56 8.75 -1.13
CA VAL A 198 10.13 8.68 -0.75
C VAL A 198 9.39 7.65 -1.60
N SER A 199 9.75 7.51 -2.88
CA SER A 199 9.19 6.48 -3.75
C SER A 199 9.48 5.07 -3.23
N ALA A 200 10.67 4.82 -2.69
CA ALA A 200 11.01 3.50 -2.14
C ALA A 200 10.19 3.19 -0.87
N VAL A 201 10.00 4.18 0.01
CA VAL A 201 9.11 4.06 1.18
C VAL A 201 7.68 3.73 0.75
N ILE A 202 7.18 4.39 -0.30
CA ILE A 202 5.82 4.12 -0.79
C ILE A 202 5.72 2.77 -1.49
N PHE A 203 6.73 2.38 -2.27
CA PHE A 203 6.76 1.05 -2.87
C PHE A 203 6.86 -0.05 -1.82
N HIS A 204 7.54 0.18 -0.70
CA HIS A 204 7.54 -0.74 0.43
C HIS A 204 6.10 -1.01 0.91
N GLU A 205 5.31 0.03 1.18
CA GLU A 205 3.90 -0.12 1.58
C GLU A 205 3.04 -0.80 0.51
N ILE A 206 3.25 -0.47 -0.76
CA ILE A 206 2.58 -1.15 -1.88
C ILE A 206 2.98 -2.64 -1.93
N GLY A 207 4.22 -2.96 -1.56
CA GLY A 207 4.71 -4.33 -1.42
C GLY A 207 3.89 -5.13 -0.42
N HIS A 208 3.51 -4.55 0.72
CA HIS A 208 2.59 -5.20 1.66
C HIS A 208 1.19 -5.43 1.08
N LEU A 209 0.65 -4.47 0.32
CA LEU A 209 -0.65 -4.66 -0.36
C LEU A 209 -0.58 -5.80 -1.39
N LEU A 210 0.53 -5.87 -2.13
CA LEU A 210 0.75 -6.90 -3.14
C LEU A 210 0.97 -8.28 -2.51
N ASP A 211 1.69 -8.34 -1.40
CA ASP A 211 1.86 -9.56 -0.62
C ASP A 211 0.51 -10.04 -0.07
N SER A 212 -0.31 -9.14 0.51
CA SER A 212 -1.66 -9.47 0.97
C SER A 212 -2.60 -9.92 -0.16
N LEU A 213 -2.35 -9.50 -1.39
CA LEU A 213 -3.09 -9.96 -2.56
C LEU A 213 -2.66 -11.36 -3.00
N CYS A 214 -1.36 -11.65 -2.98
CA CYS A 214 -0.78 -12.83 -3.64
C CYS A 214 -0.29 -13.93 -2.68
N GLY A 215 -0.22 -13.66 -1.38
CA GLY A 215 0.32 -14.58 -0.36
C GLY A 215 1.78 -14.95 -0.62
N VAL A 216 2.61 -14.01 -1.05
CA VAL A 216 4.00 -14.28 -1.49
C VAL A 216 4.86 -14.70 -0.30
N SER A 217 4.71 -13.99 0.82
CA SER A 217 5.44 -14.24 2.06
C SER A 217 5.10 -15.60 2.67
N GLU A 218 3.89 -16.12 2.44
CA GLU A 218 3.47 -17.47 2.87
C GLU A 218 3.99 -18.58 1.94
N GLY A 219 4.48 -18.22 0.76
CA GLY A 219 5.00 -19.16 -0.22
C GLY A 219 6.27 -19.89 0.25
N ALA A 220 6.38 -21.17 -0.11
CA ALA A 220 7.49 -22.04 0.31
C ALA A 220 8.88 -21.44 0.01
N ALA A 221 9.05 -20.78 -1.14
CA ALA A 221 10.32 -20.16 -1.52
C ALA A 221 10.76 -19.03 -0.58
N VAL A 222 9.83 -18.16 -0.14
CA VAL A 222 10.13 -17.09 0.82
C VAL A 222 10.32 -17.66 2.22
N GLN A 223 9.47 -18.60 2.62
CA GLN A 223 9.56 -19.27 3.93
C GLN A 223 10.86 -20.07 4.10
N GLU A 224 11.34 -20.73 3.05
CA GLU A 224 12.63 -21.40 3.03
C GLU A 224 13.79 -20.39 3.06
N ALA A 225 13.65 -19.28 2.33
CA ALA A 225 14.61 -18.19 2.40
C ALA A 225 14.76 -17.62 3.83
N PHE A 226 13.68 -17.59 4.61
CA PHE A 226 13.72 -17.12 6.00
C PHE A 226 14.25 -18.17 7.00
N ARG A 227 13.84 -19.45 6.88
CA ARG A 227 14.11 -20.49 7.90
C ARG A 227 15.56 -20.92 8.05
N GLU A 228 16.39 -20.90 7.00
CA GLU A 228 17.75 -21.47 7.05
C GLU A 228 18.80 -20.58 7.75
N GLY A 229 18.46 -19.95 8.89
CA GLY A 229 19.38 -19.11 9.67
C GLY A 229 19.80 -17.81 8.95
N ARG A 230 18.97 -17.36 8.01
CA ARG A 230 19.32 -16.30 7.06
C ARG A 230 18.99 -14.89 7.54
N GLU A 231 18.54 -14.62 8.76
CA GLU A 231 18.31 -13.23 9.21
C GLU A 231 19.56 -12.34 8.98
N ARG A 232 20.75 -12.81 9.39
CA ARG A 232 22.02 -12.11 9.11
C ARG A 232 22.37 -12.02 7.63
N LYS A 233 21.94 -13.01 6.84
CA LYS A 233 22.19 -13.06 5.40
C LYS A 233 21.24 -12.14 4.64
N ILE A 234 19.95 -12.12 4.97
CA ILE A 234 18.92 -11.21 4.47
C ILE A 234 19.29 -9.78 4.84
N ALA A 235 19.73 -9.54 6.08
CA ALA A 235 20.24 -8.23 6.50
C ALA A 235 21.38 -7.73 5.61
N LYS A 236 22.28 -8.63 5.20
CA LYS A 236 23.42 -8.32 4.33
C LYS A 236 23.06 -8.22 2.85
N GLU A 237 22.19 -9.10 2.36
CA GLU A 237 21.82 -9.22 0.94
C GLU A 237 20.74 -8.23 0.54
N LEU A 238 19.92 -7.78 1.51
CA LEU A 238 18.82 -6.85 1.33
C LEU A 238 18.88 -5.72 2.37
N SER A 239 18.31 -5.88 3.56
CA SER A 239 18.34 -4.85 4.61
C SER A 239 18.04 -5.44 5.99
N ALA A 240 18.47 -4.75 7.06
CA ALA A 240 18.14 -5.18 8.41
C ALA A 240 16.63 -5.24 8.64
N TYR A 241 15.86 -4.31 8.04
CA TYR A 241 14.42 -4.30 8.15
C TYR A 241 13.77 -5.52 7.45
N ALA A 242 14.27 -5.92 6.28
CA ALA A 242 13.82 -7.12 5.59
C ALA A 242 14.01 -8.42 6.40
N ALA A 243 14.95 -8.44 7.35
CA ALA A 243 15.22 -9.62 8.17
C ALA A 243 14.22 -9.81 9.34
N THR A 244 13.31 -8.86 9.56
CA THR A 244 12.38 -8.89 10.69
C THR A 244 11.20 -9.84 10.48
N SER A 245 10.71 -9.98 9.25
CA SER A 245 9.66 -10.95 8.90
C SER A 245 9.65 -11.29 7.40
N PRO A 246 9.03 -12.43 7.01
CA PRO A 246 8.82 -12.75 5.60
C PRO A 246 8.06 -11.68 4.81
N ALA A 247 7.12 -10.97 5.44
CA ALA A 247 6.37 -9.90 4.81
C ALA A 247 7.26 -8.67 4.54
N GLU A 248 8.11 -8.29 5.51
CA GLU A 248 9.08 -7.21 5.34
C GLU A 248 10.13 -7.53 4.27
N TYR A 249 10.54 -8.80 4.16
CA TYR A 249 11.42 -9.24 3.08
C TYR A 249 10.81 -9.06 1.69
N VAL A 250 9.52 -9.36 1.54
CA VAL A 250 8.79 -9.13 0.29
C VAL A 250 8.65 -7.63 0.02
N ALA A 251 8.28 -6.83 1.02
CA ALA A 251 8.09 -5.39 0.88
C ALA A 251 9.40 -4.67 0.51
N GLU A 252 10.49 -4.92 1.24
CA GLU A 252 11.82 -4.35 0.94
C GLU A 252 12.35 -4.81 -0.42
N GLY A 253 12.18 -6.09 -0.76
CA GLY A 253 12.64 -6.63 -2.04
C GLY A 253 11.88 -6.05 -3.22
N PHE A 254 10.58 -5.81 -3.03
CA PHE A 254 9.75 -5.12 -4.02
C PHE A 254 10.15 -3.64 -4.15
N ALA A 255 10.35 -2.93 -3.04
CA ALA A 255 10.77 -1.53 -3.02
C ALA A 255 12.10 -1.33 -3.78
N GLU A 256 13.10 -2.17 -3.55
CA GLU A 256 14.37 -2.12 -4.27
C GLU A 256 14.19 -2.41 -5.76
N CYS A 257 13.38 -3.40 -6.13
CA CYS A 257 13.12 -3.71 -7.55
C CYS A 257 12.42 -2.57 -8.30
N MET A 258 11.61 -1.78 -7.61
CA MET A 258 10.93 -0.63 -8.21
C MET A 258 11.79 0.64 -8.22
N SER A 259 12.82 0.71 -7.37
CA SER A 259 13.61 1.94 -7.17
C SER A 259 15.03 1.86 -7.74
N SER A 260 15.60 0.66 -7.90
CA SER A 260 16.98 0.48 -8.39
C SER A 260 17.00 0.08 -9.87
N GLY A 261 17.92 0.67 -10.64
CA GLY A 261 18.23 0.23 -12.01
C GLY A 261 19.01 -1.09 -12.07
N ALA A 262 19.56 -1.55 -10.94
CA ALA A 262 20.32 -2.80 -10.83
C ALA A 262 20.02 -3.50 -9.49
N PRO A 263 18.76 -3.93 -9.25
CA PRO A 263 18.34 -4.50 -7.97
C PRO A 263 19.17 -5.74 -7.63
N ARG A 264 19.50 -5.95 -6.36
CA ARG A 264 20.32 -7.07 -5.90
C ARG A 264 19.62 -8.42 -6.10
N ARG A 265 20.41 -9.49 -5.98
CA ARG A 265 19.93 -10.86 -6.18
C ARG A 265 18.73 -11.21 -5.29
N ALA A 266 18.74 -10.79 -4.02
CA ALA A 266 17.63 -11.03 -3.10
C ALA A 266 16.34 -10.32 -3.55
N ALA A 267 16.43 -9.03 -3.89
CA ALA A 267 15.31 -8.26 -4.43
C ALA A 267 14.76 -8.90 -5.72
N ARG A 268 15.63 -9.30 -6.66
CA ARG A 268 15.19 -9.99 -7.89
C ARG A 268 14.47 -11.31 -7.61
N ALA A 269 14.95 -12.10 -6.65
CA ALA A 269 14.29 -13.33 -6.24
C ALA A 269 12.90 -13.06 -5.64
N VAL A 270 12.73 -11.96 -4.90
CA VAL A 270 11.41 -11.50 -4.43
C VAL A 270 10.51 -11.13 -5.61
N ALA A 271 11.00 -10.35 -6.59
CA ALA A 271 10.23 -9.99 -7.77
C ALA A 271 9.81 -11.20 -8.61
N GLU A 272 10.67 -12.21 -8.74
CA GLU A 272 10.34 -13.50 -9.38
C GLU A 272 9.24 -14.25 -8.62
N ALA A 273 9.32 -14.29 -7.28
CA ALA A 273 8.29 -14.90 -6.45
C ALA A 273 6.94 -14.19 -6.58
N ILE A 274 6.95 -12.85 -6.55
CA ILE A 274 5.76 -12.02 -6.79
C ILE A 274 5.16 -12.33 -8.16
N ALA A 275 5.97 -12.30 -9.23
CA ALA A 275 5.50 -12.55 -10.58
C ALA A 275 4.84 -13.93 -10.72
N LYS A 276 5.43 -14.97 -10.11
CA LYS A 276 4.87 -16.33 -10.13
C LYS A 276 3.55 -16.42 -9.36
N SER A 277 3.47 -15.87 -8.15
CA SER A 277 2.23 -15.87 -7.37
C SER A 277 1.14 -15.06 -8.05
N TYR A 278 1.50 -13.92 -8.64
CA TYR A 278 0.58 -13.05 -9.37
C TYR A 278 0.03 -13.72 -10.63
N GLN A 279 0.87 -14.37 -11.44
CA GLN A 279 0.43 -15.16 -12.60
C GLN A 279 -0.51 -16.30 -12.20
N THR A 280 -0.22 -16.98 -11.09
CA THR A 280 -1.08 -18.04 -10.56
C THR A 280 -2.46 -17.49 -10.16
N LEU A 281 -2.47 -16.33 -9.48
CA LEU A 281 -3.70 -15.63 -9.11
C LEU A 281 -4.49 -15.13 -10.32
N GLU A 282 -3.82 -14.69 -11.38
CA GLU A 282 -4.48 -14.30 -12.63
C GLU A 282 -5.09 -15.50 -13.35
N ALA A 283 -4.43 -16.65 -13.35
CA ALA A 283 -4.90 -17.88 -13.99
C ALA A 283 -6.06 -18.55 -13.23
N SER A 284 -6.23 -18.28 -11.94
CA SER A 284 -7.31 -18.86 -11.11
C SER A 284 -8.62 -18.06 -11.14
N ARG A 285 -8.71 -17.02 -11.97
CA ARG A 285 -9.86 -16.11 -12.08
C ARG A 285 -10.55 -16.30 -13.43
#